data_AF-A0A8E0IH99-F1
#
_entry.id   AF-A0A8E0IH99-F1
#
_cell.length_a   1.000
_cell.length_b   1.000
_cell.length_c   1.000
_cell.angle_alpha   90.00
_cell.angle_beta   90.00
_cell.angle_gamma   90.00
#
_symmetry.space_group_name_H-M   'P 1'
#
loop_
_entity.id
_entity.type
_entity.pdbx_description
1 polymer ?
#
loop_
_entity_poly.entity_id
_entity_poly.type
_entity_poly.pdbx_seq_one_letter_code
_entity_poly.pdbx_strand_id
1 'polypeptide(L)' 'MEFAYRTDIGRRRPNNQDYVGIFKNQSEATLALVADGMGGHRGGDVASEMAVSHLGYAFEKTDTAEI' A
#
# COMPACT_ATOMS: atom_id res chain seq x y z
N MET A 1 -12.14 -3.64 -14.55
CA MET A 1 -10.85 -2.94 -14.69
C MET A 1 -9.78 -3.94 -14.27
N GLU A 2 -8.70 -4.09 -15.04
CA GLU A 2 -7.61 -5.00 -14.71
C GLU A 2 -6.49 -4.20 -14.03
N PHE A 3 -5.91 -4.75 -12.96
CA PHE A 3 -4.85 -4.10 -12.20
C PHE A 3 -3.66 -5.03 -12.05
N ALA A 4 -2.46 -4.46 -12.14
CA ALA A 4 -1.21 -5.15 -11.90
C ALA A 4 -0.28 -4.22 -11.14
N TYR A 5 0.56 -4.79 -10.27
CA TYR A 5 1.61 -4.05 -9.58
C TYR A 5 2.89 -4.87 -9.51
N ARG A 6 4.02 -4.17 -9.41
CA ARG A 6 5.35 -4.74 -9.25
C ARG A 6 6.17 -3.78 -8.41
N THR A 7 7.04 -4.33 -7.57
CA THR A 7 8.04 -3.57 -6.83
C THR A 7 9.42 -4.20 -7.05
N ASP A 8 10.49 -3.41 -7.00
CA ASP A 8 11.86 -3.83 -7.24
C ASP A 8 12.82 -3.02 -6.37
N ILE A 9 13.76 -3.70 -5.69
CA ILE A 9 14.76 -3.07 -4.84
C ILE A 9 15.78 -2.21 -5.60
N GLY A 10 15.90 -2.43 -6.91
CA GLY A 10 16.92 -1.84 -7.75
C GLY A 10 18.32 -2.36 -7.43
N ARG A 11 19.34 -1.64 -7.88
CA ARG A 11 20.75 -2.12 -7.83
C ARG A 11 21.57 -1.61 -6.65
N ARG A 12 21.08 -0.59 -5.94
CA ARG A 12 21.89 0.19 -4.98
C ARG A 12 21.45 0.05 -3.52
N ARG A 13 20.18 -0.29 -3.27
CA ARG A 13 19.63 -0.35 -1.92
C ARG A 13 19.79 -1.77 -1.36
N PRO A 14 20.06 -1.91 -0.05
CA PRO A 14 20.13 -3.22 0.61
C PRO A 14 18.76 -3.80 0.95
N ASN A 15 17.73 -2.95 1.01
CA ASN A 15 16.33 -3.32 1.25
C ASN A 15 15.41 -2.50 0.35
N ASN A 16 14.27 -3.10 0.00
CA ASN A 16 13.19 -2.40 -0.66
C ASN A 16 12.30 -1.77 0.43
N GLN A 17 12.13 -0.46 0.39
CA GLN A 17 11.27 0.26 1.33
C GLN A 17 9.96 0.71 0.67
N ASP A 18 9.71 0.29 -0.57
CA ASP A 18 8.46 0.51 -1.28
C ASP A 18 7.47 -0.61 -0.97
N TYR A 19 6.20 -0.25 -0.76
CA TYR A 19 5.11 -1.19 -0.60
C TYR A 19 3.90 -0.77 -1.45
N VAL A 20 3.19 -1.75 -2.00
CA VAL A 20 2.06 -1.54 -2.91
C VAL A 20 0.96 -2.55 -2.62
N GLY A 21 -0.29 -2.10 -2.67
CA GLY A 21 -1.45 -2.94 -2.40
C GLY A 21 -2.69 -2.45 -3.12
N ILE A 22 -3.60 -3.37 -3.42
CA ILE A 22 -4.89 -3.09 -4.05
C ILE A 22 -5.98 -3.69 -3.17
N PHE A 23 -6.94 -2.87 -2.80
CA PHE A 23 -8.01 -3.19 -1.86
C PHE A 23 -9.36 -2.91 -2.49
N LYS A 24 -10.39 -3.60 -2.02
CA LYS A 24 -11.76 -3.43 -2.49
C LYS A 24 -12.70 -3.34 -1.30
N ASN A 25 -13.55 -2.33 -1.29
CA ASN A 25 -14.51 -2.13 -0.19
C ASN A 25 -15.83 -2.87 -0.42
N GLN A 26 -16.77 -2.74 0.52
CA GLN A 26 -18.05 -3.46 0.50
C GLN A 26 -18.96 -3.04 -0.67
N SER A 27 -18.80 -1.83 -1.18
CA SER A 27 -19.53 -1.33 -2.35
C SER A 27 -18.79 -1.58 -3.67
N GLU A 28 -17.80 -2.48 -3.67
CA GLU A 28 -17.00 -2.86 -4.82
C GLU A 28 -16.08 -1.75 -5.37
N ALA A 29 -15.92 -0.64 -4.65
CA ALA A 29 -14.96 0.41 -5.01
C ALA A 29 -13.53 -0.09 -4.76
N THR A 30 -12.62 0.26 -5.68
CA THR A 30 -11.22 -0.18 -5.63
C THR A 30 -10.29 0.95 -5.18
N LEU A 31 -9.38 0.66 -4.26
CA LEU A 31 -8.32 1.55 -3.81
C LEU A 31 -6.95 0.90 -4.08
N ALA A 32 -6.14 1.55 -4.91
CA ALA A 32 -4.74 1.19 -5.09
C ALA A 32 -3.85 2.16 -4.27
N LEU A 33 -2.92 1.60 -3.50
CA LEU A 33 -2.01 2.35 -2.64
C LEU A 33 -0.56 2.01 -3.01
N VAL A 34 0.28 3.04 -2.99
CA VAL A 34 1.74 2.92 -3.06
C VAL A 34 2.35 3.80 -1.98
N ALA A 35 3.36 3.29 -1.27
CA ALA A 35 4.10 4.02 -0.26
C ALA A 35 5.60 3.77 -0.41
N ASP A 36 6.40 4.83 -0.36
CA ASP A 36 7.88 4.79 -0.31
C ASP A 36 8.31 5.15 1.12
N GLY A 37 8.93 4.18 1.79
CA GLY A 37 9.49 4.34 3.12
C GLY A 37 10.78 5.15 3.09
N MET A 38 10.80 6.30 3.76
CA MET A 38 11.97 7.17 3.80
C MET A 38 13.26 6.45 4.22
N GLY A 39 14.25 6.45 3.33
CA GLY A 39 15.58 5.92 3.62
C GLY A 39 16.40 6.77 4.60
N GLY A 40 17.38 6.13 5.25
CA GLY A 40 18.28 6.80 6.21
C GLY A 40 17.84 6.70 7.67
N HIS A 41 16.60 6.25 7.94
CA HIS A 41 16.11 5.88 9.27
C HIS A 41 15.78 4.38 9.31
N ARG A 42 15.88 3.76 10.50
CA ARG A 42 15.48 2.36 10.68
C ARG A 42 13.96 2.25 10.54
N GLY A 43 13.48 1.28 9.77
CA GLY A 43 12.06 0.92 9.69
C GLY A 43 11.26 1.58 8.56
N GLY A 44 11.89 2.12 7.52
CA GLY A 44 11.15 2.64 6.35
C GLY A 44 10.32 1.56 5.64
N ASP A 45 10.81 0.33 5.59
CA ASP A 45 10.10 -0.87 5.12
C ASP A 45 8.86 -1.17 5.96
N VAL A 46 9.02 -1.16 7.29
CA VAL A 46 7.89 -1.35 8.22
C VAL A 46 6.87 -0.21 8.08
N ALA A 47 7.34 1.03 7.93
CA ALA A 47 6.47 2.20 7.80
C ALA A 47 5.62 2.16 6.52
N SER A 48 6.21 1.84 5.37
CA SER A 48 5.48 1.75 4.10
C SER A 48 4.51 0.57 4.09
N GLU A 49 4.91 -0.59 4.62
CA GLU A 49 4.02 -1.75 4.79
C GLU A 49 2.83 -1.43 5.70
N MET A 50 3.07 -0.82 6.86
CA MET A 50 2.01 -0.43 7.79
C MET A 50 1.04 0.57 7.15
N ALA A 51 1.56 1.59 6.45
CA ALA A 51 0.71 2.60 5.82
C ALA A 51 -0.25 1.95 4.82
N VAL A 52 0.26 1.13 3.91
CA VAL A 52 -0.56 0.46 2.90
C VAL A 52 -1.53 -0.55 3.53
N SER A 53 -1.05 -1.38 4.46
CA SER A 53 -1.86 -2.45 5.06
C SER A 53 -2.97 -1.93 5.96
N HIS A 54 -2.69 -0.94 6.82
CA HIS A 54 -3.70 -0.40 7.74
C HIS A 54 -4.73 0.47 7.02
N LEU A 55 -4.30 1.29 6.05
CA LEU A 55 -5.25 2.08 5.24
C LEU A 55 -6.12 1.17 4.37
N GLY A 56 -5.52 0.15 3.75
CA GLY A 56 -6.25 -0.86 2.98
C GLY A 56 -7.29 -1.59 3.83
N TYR A 57 -6.89 -2.10 4.99
CA TYR A 57 -7.78 -2.77 5.93
C TYR A 57 -8.93 -1.88 6.43
N ALA A 58 -8.67 -0.59 6.66
CA ALA A 58 -9.71 0.37 7.02
C ALA A 58 -10.67 0.60 5.84
N PHE A 59 -10.13 0.73 4.62
CA PHE A 59 -10.89 0.93 3.40
C PHE A 59 -11.82 -0.25 3.08
N GLU A 60 -11.37 -1.49 3.22
CA GLU A 60 -12.15 -2.70 2.95
C GLU A 60 -13.47 -2.76 3.74
N LYS A 61 -13.53 -2.07 4.89
CA LYS A 61 -14.72 -2.00 5.76
C LYS A 61 -15.66 -0.85 5.44
N THR A 62 -15.27 0.05 4.54
CA THR A 62 -16.12 1.18 4.16
C THR A 62 -17.28 0.72 3.30
N ASP A 63 -18.42 1.38 3.46
CA ASP A 63 -19.53 1.32 2.52
C ASP A 63 -19.78 2.75 2.01
N THR A 64 -19.69 2.93 0.69
CA THR A 64 -20.03 4.19 0.03
C THR A 64 -21.51 4.55 0.12
N ALA A 65 -22.37 3.66 0.64
CA ALA A 65 -23.75 3.99 0.99
C ALA A 65 -23.89 4.93 2.20
N GLU A 66 -22.81 5.16 2.98
CA GLU A 66 -22.81 6.05 4.16
C GLU A 66 -22.33 7.49 3.88
N ILE A 67 -22.18 7.89 2.62
CA ILE A 67 -21.83 9.28 2.20
C ILE A 67 -23.03 9.98 1.56
#